data_AF-A0A843DJC4-F1
#
_entry.id   AF-A0A843DJC4-F1
#
_cell.length_a   1.000
_cell.length_b   1.000
_cell.length_c   1.000
_cell.angle_alpha   90.00
_cell.angle_beta   90.00
_cell.angle_gamma   90.00
#
_symmetry.space_group_name_H-M   'P 1'
#
loop_
_entity.id
_entity.type
_entity.pdbx_description
1 polymer ?
#
loop_
_entity_poly.entity_id
_entity_poly.type
_entity_poly.pdbx_seq_one_letter_code
_entity_poly.pdbx_strand_id
1 'polypeptide(L)'
;MVIKKADILKGINDPEEIMIESLGDTLWLRPLSNKELDILDEIEAKGMKSYETNSKSRGRIQGETVAKGKLDIRLVTVNGAKARDMKIQMSLDNPKGEEWTLEEIGMLHRDVTDELIEKINELSGISVTTAEIDKFPENE
;
A
#
# COMPACT_ATOMS: atom_id res chain seq x y z
N MET A 1 34.15 3.65 -3.74
CA MET A 1 33.21 4.75 -3.44
C MET A 1 32.67 4.54 -2.04
N VAL A 2 32.82 5.53 -1.14
CA VAL A 2 32.23 5.45 0.20
C VAL A 2 30.86 6.12 0.12
N ILE A 3 29.81 5.31 0.09
CA ILE A 3 28.43 5.79 0.11
C ILE A 3 28.19 6.40 1.50
N LYS A 4 27.87 7.70 1.57
CA LYS A 4 27.58 8.35 2.85
C LYS A 4 26.13 8.10 3.22
N LYS A 5 25.83 8.05 4.53
CA LYS A 5 24.44 7.96 5.05
C LYS A 5 23.52 9.02 4.43
N ALA A 6 24.04 10.23 4.20
CA ALA A 6 23.31 11.31 3.54
C ALA A 6 22.95 10.99 2.08
N ASP A 7 23.77 10.22 1.36
CA ASP A 7 23.50 9.83 -0.03
C ASP A 7 22.47 8.70 -0.09
N ILE A 8 22.40 7.83 0.93
CA ILE A 8 21.37 6.78 1.07
C ILE A 8 20.01 7.40 1.44
N LEU A 9 20.00 8.39 2.34
CA LEU A 9 18.77 9.02 2.83
C LEU A 9 18.23 10.14 1.92
N LYS A 10 19.03 10.65 0.98
CA LYS A 10 18.59 11.70 0.04
C LYS A 10 17.46 11.24 -0.86
N GLY A 11 17.44 9.97 -1.28
CA GLY A 11 16.39 9.43 -2.13
C GLY A 11 14.99 9.50 -1.51
N ILE A 12 14.87 9.58 -0.18
CA ILE A 12 13.57 9.63 0.51
C ILE A 12 12.96 11.04 0.51
N ASN A 13 13.79 12.08 0.42
CA ASN A 13 13.38 13.48 0.57
C ASN A 13 13.56 14.30 -0.72
N ASP A 14 13.74 13.66 -1.88
CA ASP A 14 13.83 14.37 -3.14
C ASP A 14 12.51 14.21 -3.90
N PRO A 15 11.65 15.23 -3.93
CA PRO A 15 10.42 15.17 -4.68
C PRO A 15 10.74 15.26 -6.17
N GLU A 16 10.11 14.39 -6.93
CA GLU A 16 10.15 14.33 -8.39
C GLU A 16 8.87 14.92 -8.98
N GLU A 17 9.02 15.69 -10.05
CA GLU A 17 7.89 16.25 -10.79
C GLU A 17 7.37 15.18 -11.75
N ILE A 18 6.12 14.76 -11.56
CA ILE A 18 5.48 13.70 -12.32
C ILE A 18 4.23 14.23 -12.99
N MET A 19 4.09 13.97 -14.28
CA MET A 19 2.85 14.26 -15.01
C MET A 19 1.80 13.19 -14.69
N ILE A 20 0.62 13.65 -14.28
CA ILE A 20 -0.56 12.82 -14.05
C ILE A 20 -1.47 13.01 -15.25
N GLU A 21 -1.53 12.01 -16.13
CA GLU A 21 -2.27 12.05 -17.38
C GLU A 21 -3.77 12.26 -17.13
N SER A 22 -4.32 11.62 -16.10
CA SER A 22 -5.73 11.74 -15.72
C SER A 22 -6.11 13.13 -15.20
N LEU A 23 -5.13 13.90 -14.70
CA LEU A 23 -5.32 15.28 -14.26
C LEU A 23 -4.96 16.27 -15.37
N GLY A 24 -4.11 15.87 -16.31
CA GLY A 24 -3.54 16.74 -17.34
C GLY A 24 -2.54 17.76 -16.79
N ASP A 25 -1.98 17.51 -15.60
CA ASP A 25 -1.10 18.44 -14.88
C ASP A 25 0.09 17.71 -14.23
N THR A 26 1.10 18.45 -13.80
CA THR A 26 2.26 17.92 -13.07
C THR A 26 2.13 18.12 -11.57
N LEU A 27 2.53 17.11 -10.79
CA LEU A 27 2.57 17.15 -9.34
C LEU A 27 3.95 16.74 -8.83
N TRP A 28 4.39 17.38 -7.75
CA TRP A 28 5.59 16.98 -7.03
C TRP A 28 5.25 15.84 -6.08
N LEU A 29 5.83 14.66 -6.31
CA LEU A 29 5.64 13.47 -5.49
C LEU A 29 6.97 13.03 -4.90
N ARG A 30 6.96 12.53 -3.67
CA ARG A 30 8.14 11.90 -3.06
C ARG A 30 7.89 10.42 -2.81
N PRO A 31 8.92 9.58 -2.82
CA PRO A 31 8.78 8.21 -2.35
C PRO A 31 8.41 8.16 -0.86
N LEU A 32 7.68 7.11 -0.48
CA LEU A 32 7.44 6.80 0.92
C LEU A 32 8.62 6.01 1.50
N SER A 33 8.89 6.26 2.77
CA SER A 33 9.81 5.45 3.56
C SER A 33 9.15 4.15 4.02
N ASN A 34 9.97 3.13 4.30
CA ASN A 34 9.47 1.86 4.85
C ASN A 34 8.58 2.05 6.09
N LYS A 35 8.90 3.01 6.96
CA LYS A 35 8.10 3.27 8.16
C LYS A 35 6.71 3.81 7.82
N GLU A 36 6.59 4.63 6.79
CA GLU A 36 5.29 5.12 6.33
C GLU A 36 4.49 4.00 5.68
N LEU A 37 5.15 3.11 4.92
CA LEU A 37 4.51 1.91 4.38
C LEU A 37 4.00 0.99 5.49
N ASP A 38 4.80 0.75 6.54
CA ASP A 38 4.38 -0.03 7.71
C ASP A 38 3.12 0.57 8.38
N ILE A 39 3.02 1.91 8.46
CA ILE A 39 1.85 2.60 9.01
C ILE A 39 0.61 2.35 8.14
N LEU A 40 0.76 2.35 6.81
CA LEU A 40 -0.33 2.06 5.87
C LEU A 40 -0.79 0.60 6.03
N ASP A 41 0.14 -0.35 6.09
CA ASP A 41 -0.15 -1.77 6.28
C ASP A 41 -0.88 -2.01 7.61
N GLU A 42 -0.48 -1.33 8.68
CA GLU A 42 -1.19 -1.38 9.98
C GLU A 42 -2.62 -0.85 9.88
N ILE A 43 -2.88 0.18 9.08
CA ILE A 43 -4.23 0.71 8.86
C ILE A 43 -5.08 -0.34 8.15
N GLU A 44 -4.58 -0.93 7.07
CA GLU A 44 -5.29 -1.97 6.32
C GLU A 44 -5.56 -3.21 7.16
N ALA A 45 -4.57 -3.65 7.94
CA ALA A 45 -4.67 -4.82 8.81
C ALA A 45 -5.72 -4.69 9.92
N LYS A 46 -6.08 -3.47 10.35
CA LYS A 46 -7.14 -3.25 11.36
C LYS A 46 -8.51 -3.80 10.92
N GLY A 47 -8.71 -4.07 9.63
CA GLY A 47 -9.91 -4.74 9.12
C GLY A 47 -9.99 -6.25 9.39
N MET A 48 -8.86 -6.89 9.70
CA MET A 48 -8.78 -8.32 9.98
C MET A 48 -9.17 -8.59 11.44
N LYS A 49 -10.25 -9.36 11.67
CA LYS A 49 -10.64 -9.79 13.01
C LYS A 49 -9.85 -11.05 13.40
N SER A 50 -9.68 -11.22 14.71
CA SER A 50 -8.88 -12.28 15.32
C SER A 50 -9.17 -13.69 14.79
N TYR A 51 -8.12 -14.51 14.77
CA TYR A 51 -8.14 -15.91 14.34
C TYR A 51 -8.67 -16.80 15.48
N GLU A 52 -9.69 -17.62 15.20
CA GLU A 52 -10.05 -18.75 16.07
C GLU A 52 -9.43 -20.01 15.47
N THR A 53 -8.34 -20.49 16.07
CA THR A 53 -7.80 -21.82 15.77
C THR A 53 -8.49 -22.84 16.66
N ASN A 54 -9.21 -23.79 16.05
CA ASN A 54 -9.89 -24.83 16.79
C ASN A 54 -9.17 -26.17 16.54
N SER A 55 -8.22 -26.52 17.39
CA SER A 55 -7.51 -27.80 17.33
C SER A 55 -8.33 -28.89 18.01
N LYS A 56 -9.10 -29.66 17.23
CA LYS A 56 -9.71 -30.90 17.74
C LYS A 56 -8.67 -32.01 17.77
N SER A 57 -7.86 -32.12 18.84
CA SER A 57 -7.04 -33.32 19.05
C SER A 57 -7.90 -34.44 19.64
N ARG A 58 -8.44 -35.32 18.79
CA ARG A 58 -8.85 -36.66 19.23
C ARG A 58 -7.69 -37.62 18.96
N GLY A 59 -7.36 -38.43 19.95
CA GLY A 59 -6.06 -39.10 20.08
C GLY A 59 -5.54 -39.85 18.85
N ARG A 60 -4.20 -39.95 18.79
CA ARG A 60 -3.35 -40.81 17.93
C ARG A 60 -3.59 -40.84 16.42
N ILE A 61 -4.55 -40.10 15.87
CA ILE A 61 -4.76 -39.90 14.43
C ILE A 61 -4.46 -38.44 14.13
N GLN A 62 -3.65 -38.22 13.09
CA GLN A 62 -3.20 -36.94 12.54
C GLN A 62 -4.36 -35.93 12.54
N GLY A 63 -4.34 -34.98 13.49
CA GLY A 63 -5.43 -34.02 13.65
C GLY A 63 -5.41 -33.00 12.54
N GLU A 64 -6.50 -32.88 11.78
CA GLU A 64 -6.69 -31.76 10.86
C GLU A 64 -6.84 -30.46 11.65
N THR A 65 -5.89 -29.56 11.49
CA THR A 65 -5.98 -28.20 12.01
C THR A 65 -6.84 -27.38 11.05
N VAL A 66 -8.05 -27.00 11.49
CA VAL A 66 -8.90 -26.07 10.73
C VAL A 66 -8.78 -24.68 11.36
N ALA A 67 -8.07 -23.79 10.67
CA ALA A 67 -8.05 -22.37 11.00
C ALA A 67 -9.22 -21.66 10.31
N LYS A 68 -10.04 -20.91 11.07
CA LYS A 68 -11.08 -20.05 10.51
C LYS A 68 -10.76 -18.60 10.86
N GLY A 69 -10.38 -17.81 9.85
CA GLY A 69 -10.26 -16.36 9.97
C GLY A 69 -11.64 -15.69 9.86
N LYS A 70 -11.87 -14.63 10.63
CA LYS A 70 -13.04 -13.76 10.48
C LYS A 70 -12.57 -12.42 9.91
N LEU A 71 -13.15 -12.00 8.80
CA LEU A 71 -12.83 -10.73 8.16
C LEU A 71 -14.06 -9.83 8.19
N ASP A 72 -13.89 -8.59 8.64
CA ASP A 72 -14.95 -7.60 8.58
C ASP A 72 -14.81 -6.83 7.26
N ILE A 73 -15.56 -7.27 6.24
CA ILE A 73 -15.44 -6.75 4.87
C ILE A 73 -15.64 -5.23 4.84
N ARG A 74 -16.56 -4.72 5.66
CA ARG A 74 -16.85 -3.28 5.73
C ARG A 74 -15.66 -2.53 6.32
N LEU A 75 -15.08 -3.05 7.40
CA LEU A 75 -13.93 -2.43 8.06
C LEU A 75 -12.69 -2.48 7.16
N VAL A 76 -12.45 -3.59 6.47
CA VAL A 76 -11.37 -3.73 5.47
C VAL A 76 -11.52 -2.70 4.35
N THR A 77 -12.74 -2.56 3.80
CA THR A 77 -12.98 -1.61 2.71
C THR A 77 -12.75 -0.16 3.16
N VAL A 78 -13.25 0.22 4.34
CA VAL A 78 -13.08 1.58 4.88
C VAL A 78 -11.61 1.87 5.18
N ASN A 79 -10.90 0.93 5.80
CA ASN A 79 -9.49 1.12 6.13
C ASN A 79 -8.61 1.12 4.88
N GLY A 80 -8.92 0.31 3.86
CA GLY A 80 -8.21 0.32 2.59
C GLY A 80 -8.45 1.61 1.79
N ALA A 81 -9.63 2.22 1.86
CA ALA A 81 -9.84 3.57 1.30
C ALA A 81 -8.98 4.60 2.07
N LYS A 82 -9.02 4.57 3.40
CA LYS A 82 -8.23 5.48 4.22
C LYS A 82 -6.72 5.36 4.00
N ALA A 83 -6.21 4.13 3.88
CA ALA A 83 -4.79 3.89 3.61
C ALA A 83 -4.39 4.46 2.25
N ARG A 84 -5.23 4.30 1.22
CA ARG A 84 -5.00 4.90 -0.10
C ARG A 84 -4.94 6.42 -0.05
N ASP A 85 -5.91 7.07 0.59
CA ASP A 85 -5.92 8.53 0.70
C ASP A 85 -4.70 9.05 1.46
N MET A 86 -4.34 8.36 2.56
CA MET A 86 -3.20 8.73 3.40
C MET A 86 -1.86 8.52 2.69
N LYS A 87 -1.76 7.51 1.82
CA LYS A 87 -0.59 7.27 0.98
C LYS A 87 -0.33 8.45 0.02
N ILE A 88 -1.39 8.91 -0.64
CA ILE A 88 -1.31 10.06 -1.55
C ILE A 88 -0.91 11.31 -0.76
N GLN A 89 -1.55 11.53 0.40
CA GLN A 89 -1.23 12.66 1.27
C GLN A 89 0.24 12.68 1.68
N MET A 90 0.77 11.54 2.15
CA MET A 90 2.17 11.44 2.56
C MET A 90 3.14 11.76 1.42
N SER A 91 2.84 11.33 0.19
CA SER A 91 3.67 11.65 -0.98
C SER A 91 3.57 13.11 -1.41
N LEU A 92 2.39 13.72 -1.31
CA LEU A 92 2.18 15.14 -1.63
C LEU A 92 2.73 16.09 -0.54
N ASP A 93 2.84 15.61 0.70
CA ASP A 93 3.49 16.34 1.80
C ASP A 93 5.00 16.39 1.58
N ASN A 94 5.42 17.38 0.79
CA ASN A 94 6.80 17.64 0.44
C ASN A 94 7.06 19.13 0.18
N PRO A 95 8.32 19.59 0.29
CA PRO A 95 8.65 21.03 0.24
C PRO A 95 8.40 21.72 -1.12
N LYS A 96 8.19 20.95 -2.19
CA LYS A 96 7.98 21.48 -3.56
C LYS A 96 6.51 21.41 -3.99
N GLY A 97 5.67 20.68 -3.25
CA GLY A 97 4.25 20.47 -3.54
C GLY A 97 3.35 21.47 -2.82
N GLU A 98 2.08 21.44 -3.20
CA GLU A 98 0.99 22.08 -2.46
C GLU A 98 0.57 21.18 -1.29
N GLU A 99 0.01 21.76 -0.23
CA GLU A 99 -0.52 20.99 0.90
C GLU A 99 -1.93 20.51 0.54
N TRP A 100 -2.14 19.19 0.58
CA TRP A 100 -3.44 18.56 0.30
C TRP A 100 -4.06 17.98 1.57
N THR A 101 -5.34 18.24 1.77
CA THR A 101 -6.12 17.61 2.84
C THR A 101 -6.62 16.23 2.40
N LEU A 102 -6.88 15.36 3.39
CA LEU A 102 -7.52 14.06 3.12
C LEU A 102 -8.91 14.19 2.49
N GLU A 103 -9.63 15.29 2.77
CA GLU A 103 -10.94 15.55 2.18
C GLU A 103 -10.83 15.86 0.69
N GLU A 104 -9.85 16.68 0.29
CA GLU A 104 -9.59 16.98 -1.13
C GLU A 104 -9.15 15.73 -1.89
N ILE A 105 -8.26 14.92 -1.30
CA ILE A 105 -7.81 13.65 -1.89
C ILE A 105 -8.98 12.68 -2.04
N GLY A 106 -9.86 12.60 -1.03
CA GLY A 106 -11.05 11.73 -1.05
C GLY A 106 -12.12 12.16 -2.07
N MET A 107 -12.02 13.38 -2.63
CA MET A 107 -12.89 13.88 -3.70
C MET A 107 -12.31 13.68 -5.10
N LEU A 108 -11.06 13.21 -5.22
CA LEU A 108 -10.44 12.96 -6.51
C LEU A 108 -11.20 11.90 -7.31
N HIS A 109 -11.17 12.05 -8.64
CA HIS A 109 -11.68 11.00 -9.51
C HIS A 109 -10.85 9.74 -9.34
N ARG A 110 -11.51 8.58 -9.39
CA ARG A 110 -10.87 7.29 -9.17
C ARG A 110 -9.65 7.07 -10.05
N ASP A 111 -9.73 7.47 -11.32
CA ASP A 111 -8.62 7.29 -12.28
C ASP A 111 -7.37 8.09 -11.85
N VAL A 112 -7.56 9.31 -11.32
CA VAL A 112 -6.48 10.14 -10.78
C VAL A 112 -5.88 9.49 -9.53
N THR A 113 -6.73 8.98 -8.63
CA THR A 113 -6.28 8.28 -7.42
C THR A 113 -5.46 7.04 -7.75
N ASP A 114 -5.93 6.22 -8.70
CA ASP A 114 -5.28 4.97 -9.09
C ASP A 114 -3.92 5.26 -9.77
N GLU A 115 -3.84 6.26 -10.64
CA GLU A 115 -2.59 6.71 -11.28
C GLU A 115 -1.58 7.27 -10.27
N LEU A 116 -2.03 8.10 -9.32
CA LEU A 116 -1.18 8.62 -8.26
C LEU A 116 -0.57 7.50 -7.43
N ILE A 117 -1.36 6.50 -7.03
CA ILE A 117 -0.88 5.36 -6.25
C ILE A 117 0.18 4.57 -7.04
N GLU A 118 -0.04 4.37 -8.34
CA GLU A 118 0.93 3.71 -9.22
C GLU A 118 2.26 4.47 -9.25
N LYS A 119 2.24 5.78 -9.51
CA LYS A 119 3.45 6.61 -9.53
C LYS A 119 4.17 6.64 -8.20
N ILE A 120 3.41 6.69 -7.10
CA ILE A 120 3.96 6.63 -5.75
C ILE A 120 4.64 5.27 -5.47
N ASN A 121 4.05 4.17 -5.94
CA ASN A 121 4.66 2.83 -5.82
C ASN A 121 5.96 2.74 -6.61
N GLU A 122 5.97 3.22 -7.85
CA GLU A 122 7.15 3.26 -8.71
C GLU A 122 8.29 4.03 -8.04
N LEU A 123 8.02 5.24 -7.55
CA LEU A 123 8.98 6.06 -6.81
C LEU A 123 9.50 5.35 -5.56
N SER A 124 8.61 4.70 -4.81
CA SER A 124 8.95 4.02 -3.56
C SER A 124 9.67 2.68 -3.77
N GLY A 125 9.92 2.27 -5.03
CA GLY A 125 10.53 0.99 -5.35
C GLY A 125 9.64 -0.22 -5.04
N ILE A 126 8.34 -0.01 -4.87
CA ILE A 126 7.35 -1.07 -4.71
C ILE A 126 7.02 -1.57 -6.12
N SER A 127 7.78 -2.57 -6.58
CA SER A 127 7.45 -3.23 -7.83
C SER A 127 6.14 -4.00 -7.65
N VAL A 128 5.04 -3.50 -8.22
CA VAL A 128 3.87 -4.34 -8.52
C VAL A 128 4.29 -5.23 -9.70
N THR A 129 5.06 -6.27 -9.43
CA THR A 129 5.36 -7.26 -10.46
C THR A 129 4.06 -8.04 -10.69
N THR A 130 3.32 -7.66 -11.73
CA THR A 130 2.16 -8.38 -12.28
C THR A 130 2.53 -9.77 -12.84
N ALA A 131 3.69 -10.32 -12.46
CA ALA A 131 4.36 -11.44 -13.10
C ALA A 131 4.09 -12.81 -12.47
N GLU A 132 3.23 -12.93 -11.44
CA GLU A 132 2.95 -14.21 -10.77
C GLU A 132 1.47 -14.66 -10.85
N ILE A 133 0.75 -14.33 -11.93
CA ILE A 133 -0.60 -14.90 -12.17
C ILE A 133 -0.61 -16.01 -13.24
N ASP A 134 0.46 -16.21 -14.01
CA ASP A 134 0.50 -17.28 -15.01
C ASP A 134 1.34 -18.47 -14.54
N LYS A 135 0.64 -19.43 -13.90
CA LYS A 135 0.75 -20.89 -14.13
C LYS A 135 0.00 -21.64 -13.04
N PHE A 136 -1.32 -21.75 -13.19
CA PHE A 136 -1.99 -22.95 -12.69
C PHE A 136 -1.57 -24.12 -13.60
N PRO A 137 -0.94 -25.19 -13.09
CA PRO A 137 -0.78 -26.39 -13.89
C PRO A 137 -2.18 -26.95 -14.17
N GLU A 138 -2.58 -26.94 -15.44
CA GLU A 138 -3.65 -27.83 -15.91
C GLU A 138 -3.15 -29.25 -15.68
N ASN A 139 -3.78 -29.95 -14.72
CA ASN A 139 -3.51 -31.36 -14.50
C ASN A 139 -4.01 -32.13 -15.74
N GLU A 140 -3.10 -32.64 -16.55
CA GLU A 140 -3.34 -33.83 -17.40
C GLU A 140 -3.39 -35.10 -16.55
#